data_AF-S0NV66-F1
#
_entry.id   AF-S0NV66-F1
#
_cell.length_a   1.000
_cell.length_b   1.000
_cell.length_c   1.000
_cell.angle_alpha   90.00
_cell.angle_beta   90.00
_cell.angle_gamma   90.00
#
_symmetry.space_group_name_H-M   'P 1'
#
loop_
_entity.id
_entity.type
_entity.pdbx_description
1 polymer ?
#
loop_
_entity_poly.entity_id
_entity_poly.type
_entity_poly.pdbx_seq_one_letter_code
_entity_poly.pdbx_strand_id
1 'polypeptide(L)'
;MIINKILNNNVVLSSNDAGEEIILMGRGLAFKKKVGDELDPAFVQKEFVLKNSFTGRQMQQLFSDIPSDEIDTVKKIVDMIEEDLNVELSTNIYITLTDHIHYALVRAKEGIEMPNPLLLETQKFYPKEFAAAQRALLFIEKDLGVTLPETEAGFIAFHIVNSSQGNDNMQTTMQMTEIVRDIL
;
A
#
# COMPACT_ATOMS: atom_id res chain seq x y z
N MET A 1 -9.17 19.89 -12.64
CA MET A 1 -9.19 19.66 -11.18
C MET A 1 -8.24 20.64 -10.51
N ILE A 2 -8.62 21.22 -9.36
CA ILE A 2 -7.84 22.25 -8.63
C ILE A 2 -7.26 21.63 -7.36
N ILE A 3 -6.02 21.99 -7.02
CA ILE A 3 -5.38 21.53 -5.79
C ILE A 3 -6.01 22.22 -4.58
N ASN A 4 -6.67 21.45 -3.71
CA ASN A 4 -7.21 21.93 -2.44
C ASN A 4 -6.17 21.85 -1.32
N LYS A 5 -5.34 20.80 -1.31
CA LYS A 5 -4.23 20.62 -0.36
C LYS A 5 -3.15 19.75 -0.99
N ILE A 6 -1.88 20.06 -0.71
CA ILE A 6 -0.74 19.21 -1.08
C ILE A 6 -0.40 18.35 0.14
N LEU A 7 -0.39 17.03 0.00
CA LEU A 7 0.03 16.11 1.06
C LEU A 7 1.54 15.85 0.93
N ASN A 8 1.99 15.57 -0.30
CA ASN A 8 3.41 15.51 -0.67
C ASN A 8 3.57 15.82 -2.17
N ASN A 9 4.78 15.67 -2.73
CA ASN A 9 5.05 15.98 -4.15
C ASN A 9 4.28 15.11 -5.15
N ASN A 10 3.77 13.95 -4.72
CA ASN A 10 3.11 12.95 -5.56
C ASN A 10 1.63 12.76 -5.19
N VAL A 11 1.15 13.38 -4.11
CA VAL A 11 -0.20 13.19 -3.60
C VAL A 11 -0.86 14.51 -3.20
N VAL A 12 -2.07 14.74 -3.70
CA VAL A 12 -2.85 15.96 -3.45
C VAL A 12 -4.31 15.63 -3.13
N LEU A 13 -4.97 16.52 -2.40
CA LEU A 13 -6.43 16.57 -2.29
C LEU A 13 -7.01 17.53 -3.32
N SER A 14 -8.10 17.13 -3.94
CA SER A 14 -8.91 17.91 -4.87
C SER A 14 -10.39 17.65 -4.60
N SER A 15 -11.26 18.30 -5.36
CA SER A 15 -12.66 17.91 -5.51
C SER A 15 -12.93 17.44 -6.93
N ASN A 16 -13.78 16.42 -7.09
CA ASN A 16 -14.27 15.98 -8.41
C ASN A 16 -15.47 16.83 -8.86
N ASP A 17 -15.97 16.57 -10.07
CA ASP A 17 -17.10 17.30 -10.66
C ASP A 17 -18.42 17.09 -9.89
N ALA A 18 -18.53 16.02 -9.11
CA ALA A 18 -19.67 15.75 -8.22
C ALA A 18 -19.57 16.51 -6.87
N GLY A 19 -18.47 17.24 -6.63
CA GLY A 19 -18.21 17.95 -5.38
C GLY A 19 -17.70 17.06 -4.26
N GLU A 20 -17.34 15.81 -4.55
CA GLU A 20 -16.75 14.89 -3.57
C GLU A 20 -15.27 15.21 -3.39
N GLU A 21 -14.78 15.07 -2.15
CA GLU A 21 -13.34 15.18 -1.87
C GLU A 21 -12.62 13.93 -2.41
N ILE A 22 -11.51 14.14 -3.11
CA ILE A 22 -10.73 13.07 -3.74
C ILE A 22 -9.26 13.19 -3.40
N ILE A 23 -8.57 12.05 -3.26
CA ILE A 23 -7.09 12.00 -3.27
C ILE A 23 -6.65 11.62 -4.67
N LEU A 24 -5.74 12.42 -5.21
CA LEU A 24 -5.09 12.16 -6.49
C LEU A 24 -3.64 11.79 -6.22
N MET A 25 -3.20 10.68 -6.80
CA MET A 25 -1.85 10.15 -6.68
C MET A 25 -1.20 10.08 -8.06
N GLY A 26 0.05 10.52 -8.13
CA GLY A 26 0.85 10.47 -9.35
C GLY A 26 2.24 11.04 -9.15
N ARG A 27 3.24 10.38 -9.72
CA ARG A 27 4.64 10.81 -9.59
C ARG A 27 4.86 12.23 -10.09
N GLY A 28 5.31 13.13 -9.20
CA GLY A 28 5.59 14.53 -9.49
C GLY A 28 4.34 15.40 -9.68
N LEU A 29 3.15 14.90 -9.37
CA LEU A 29 1.86 15.58 -9.59
C LEU A 29 1.80 17.00 -8.98
N ALA A 30 2.42 17.19 -7.81
CA ALA A 30 2.46 18.46 -7.09
C ALA A 30 3.82 19.17 -7.18
N PHE A 31 4.76 18.67 -7.99
CA PHE A 31 6.10 19.24 -8.06
C PHE A 31 6.06 20.68 -8.58
N LYS A 32 6.55 21.63 -7.76
CA LYS A 32 6.49 23.08 -8.01
C LYS A 32 5.07 23.67 -8.16
N LYS A 33 4.05 22.96 -7.66
CA LYS A 33 2.68 23.45 -7.58
C LYS A 33 2.38 24.04 -6.21
N LYS A 34 1.33 24.83 -6.12
CA LYS A 34 0.76 25.34 -4.85
C LYS A 34 -0.75 25.10 -4.81
N VAL A 35 -1.31 25.21 -3.60
CA VAL A 35 -2.77 25.18 -3.41
C VAL A 35 -3.43 26.24 -4.30
N GLY A 36 -4.49 25.84 -4.99
CA GLY A 36 -5.21 26.65 -5.98
C GLY A 36 -4.73 26.49 -7.42
N ASP A 37 -3.59 25.84 -7.68
CA ASP A 37 -3.15 25.56 -9.05
C ASP A 37 -3.99 24.45 -9.71
N GLU A 38 -4.09 24.48 -11.04
CA GLU A 38 -4.63 23.38 -11.83
C GLU A 38 -3.67 22.20 -11.92
N LEU A 39 -4.24 21.01 -11.82
CA LEU A 39 -3.57 19.74 -12.07
C LEU A 39 -3.62 19.39 -13.54
N ASP A 40 -2.49 18.90 -14.05
CA ASP A 40 -2.42 18.28 -15.36
C ASP A 40 -2.87 16.81 -15.23
N PRO A 41 -3.99 16.40 -15.88
CA PRO A 41 -4.50 15.04 -15.79
C PRO A 41 -3.49 13.98 -16.24
N ALA A 42 -2.50 14.32 -17.07
CA ALA A 42 -1.48 13.37 -17.52
C ALA A 42 -0.58 12.84 -16.39
N PHE A 43 -0.48 13.58 -15.28
CA PHE A 43 0.27 13.14 -14.10
C PHE A 43 -0.58 12.33 -13.12
N VAL A 44 -1.91 12.32 -13.26
CA VAL A 44 -2.80 11.56 -12.38
C VAL A 44 -2.73 10.09 -12.77
N GLN A 45 -2.34 9.24 -11.82
CA GLN A 45 -2.22 7.79 -12.02
C GLN A 45 -3.27 7.00 -11.24
N LYS A 46 -3.78 7.54 -10.12
CA LYS A 46 -4.85 6.95 -9.34
C LYS A 46 -5.69 8.05 -8.68
N GLU A 47 -6.99 7.85 -8.64
CA GLU A 47 -7.96 8.70 -7.97
C GLU A 47 -8.71 7.88 -6.91
N PHE A 48 -8.86 8.44 -5.71
CA PHE A 48 -9.59 7.83 -4.61
C PHE A 48 -10.68 8.77 -4.14
N VAL A 49 -11.93 8.32 -4.16
CA VAL A 49 -13.05 9.11 -3.63
C VAL A 49 -13.12 8.98 -2.12
N LEU A 50 -12.98 10.11 -1.42
CA LEU A 50 -13.11 10.17 0.02
C LEU A 50 -14.58 10.32 0.40
N LYS A 51 -15.20 9.19 0.77
CA LYS A 51 -16.56 9.17 1.32
C LYS A 51 -16.59 9.67 2.77
N ASN A 52 -16.13 10.89 3.07
CA ASN A 52 -16.14 11.53 4.41
C ASN A 52 -15.94 10.56 5.59
N SER A 53 -15.01 9.62 5.41
CA SER A 53 -14.86 8.45 6.28
C SER A 53 -13.62 8.61 7.14
N PHE A 54 -13.59 7.87 8.25
CA PHE A 54 -12.39 7.75 9.08
C PHE A 54 -11.17 7.31 8.25
N THR A 55 -11.36 6.37 7.32
CA THR A 55 -10.35 5.87 6.38
C THR A 55 -9.74 6.98 5.53
N GLY A 56 -10.55 7.91 5.02
CA GLY A 56 -10.05 9.03 4.22
C GLY A 56 -9.10 9.94 5.00
N ARG A 57 -9.45 10.25 6.25
CA ARG A 57 -8.57 11.06 7.12
C ARG A 57 -7.27 10.35 7.47
N GLN A 58 -7.32 9.04 7.74
CA GLN A 58 -6.12 8.25 7.99
C GLN A 58 -5.19 8.24 6.78
N MET A 59 -5.73 8.05 5.58
CA MET A 59 -4.97 8.07 4.33
C MET A 59 -4.30 9.43 4.09
N GLN A 60 -5.02 10.53 4.34
CA GLN A 60 -4.45 11.88 4.23
C GLN A 60 -3.27 12.09 5.18
N GLN A 61 -3.40 11.65 6.44
CA GLN A 61 -2.35 11.77 7.44
C GLN A 61 -1.13 10.93 7.05
N LEU A 62 -1.36 9.64 6.76
CA LEU A 62 -0.31 8.70 6.38
C LEU A 62 0.51 9.21 5.18
N PHE A 63 -0.16 9.72 4.15
CA PHE A 63 0.52 10.25 2.96
C PHE A 63 1.22 11.59 3.17
N SER A 64 0.90 12.30 4.26
CA SER A 64 1.64 13.50 4.66
C SER A 64 2.90 13.16 5.45
N ASP A 65 2.85 12.09 6.25
CA ASP A 65 3.90 11.72 7.19
C ASP A 65 4.99 10.82 6.56
N ILE A 66 4.61 10.02 5.55
CA ILE A 66 5.50 9.04 4.90
C ILE A 66 6.17 9.61 3.63
N PRO A 67 7.46 9.31 3.38
CA PRO A 67 8.17 9.73 2.18
C PRO A 67 7.44 9.35 0.88
N SER A 68 7.41 10.27 -0.09
CA SER A 68 6.70 10.06 -1.36
C SER A 68 7.26 8.90 -2.18
N ASP A 69 8.55 8.58 -2.05
CA ASP A 69 9.17 7.46 -2.75
C ASP A 69 8.66 6.11 -2.23
N GLU A 70 8.35 6.01 -0.93
CA GLU A 70 7.74 4.82 -0.33
C GLU A 70 6.31 4.63 -0.84
N ILE A 71 5.52 5.71 -0.88
CA ILE A 71 4.14 5.70 -1.39
C ILE A 71 4.10 5.33 -2.88
N ASP A 72 5.00 5.90 -3.68
CA ASP A 72 5.17 5.54 -5.10
C ASP A 72 5.51 4.06 -5.28
N THR A 73 6.38 3.52 -4.42
CA THR A 73 6.79 2.12 -4.46
C THR A 73 5.62 1.21 -4.10
N VAL A 74 4.86 1.54 -3.06
CA VAL A 74 3.65 0.82 -2.67
C VAL A 74 2.63 0.81 -3.82
N LYS A 75 2.39 1.95 -4.47
CA LYS A 75 1.49 2.01 -5.63
C LYS A 75 1.93 1.04 -6.72
N LYS A 76 3.20 1.04 -7.11
CA LYS A 76 3.71 0.10 -8.13
C LYS A 76 3.54 -1.35 -7.72
N ILE A 77 3.76 -1.64 -6.43
CA ILE A 77 3.56 -2.98 -5.86
C ILE A 77 2.10 -3.39 -5.97
N VAL A 78 1.16 -2.53 -5.58
CA VAL A 78 -0.28 -2.79 -5.67
C VAL A 78 -0.70 -3.01 -7.13
N ASP A 79 -0.30 -2.13 -8.04
CA ASP A 79 -0.62 -2.27 -9.47
C ASP A 79 -0.08 -3.60 -10.04
N MET A 80 1.15 -3.98 -9.67
CA MET A 80 1.77 -5.25 -10.06
C MET A 80 0.98 -6.45 -9.52
N ILE A 81 0.56 -6.42 -8.26
CA ILE A 81 -0.22 -7.50 -7.65
C ILE A 81 -1.59 -7.63 -8.31
N GLU A 82 -2.29 -6.52 -8.57
CA GLU A 82 -3.59 -6.52 -9.27
C GLU A 82 -3.47 -7.15 -10.66
N GLU A 83 -2.42 -6.80 -11.42
CA GLU A 83 -2.14 -7.36 -12.74
C GLU A 83 -1.79 -8.85 -12.68
N ASP A 84 -0.87 -9.22 -11.79
CA ASP A 84 -0.35 -10.59 -11.70
C ASP A 84 -1.37 -11.61 -11.21
N LEU A 85 -2.24 -11.20 -10.29
CA LEU A 85 -3.26 -12.07 -9.71
C LEU A 85 -4.61 -11.92 -10.43
N ASN A 86 -4.76 -10.90 -11.29
CA ASN A 86 -6.03 -10.54 -11.93
C ASN A 86 -7.15 -10.36 -10.90
N VAL A 87 -6.87 -9.54 -9.88
CA VAL A 87 -7.79 -9.22 -8.78
C VAL A 87 -7.89 -7.70 -8.61
N GLU A 88 -8.99 -7.24 -8.04
CA GLU A 88 -9.12 -5.87 -7.55
C GLU A 88 -8.88 -5.86 -6.05
N LEU A 89 -7.98 -4.98 -5.58
CA LEU A 89 -7.64 -4.88 -4.17
C LEU A 89 -8.43 -3.72 -3.53
N SER A 90 -8.86 -3.93 -2.28
CA SER A 90 -9.49 -2.88 -1.49
C SER A 90 -8.59 -1.64 -1.42
N THR A 91 -9.18 -0.45 -1.54
CA THR A 91 -8.46 0.83 -1.37
C THR A 91 -7.72 0.91 -0.03
N ASN A 92 -8.19 0.21 1.00
CA ASN A 92 -7.56 0.13 2.31
C ASN A 92 -6.14 -0.50 2.26
N ILE A 93 -5.79 -1.25 1.20
CA ILE A 93 -4.43 -1.78 1.03
C ILE A 93 -3.38 -0.66 0.96
N TYR A 94 -3.71 0.49 0.37
CA TYR A 94 -2.79 1.63 0.28
C TYR A 94 -2.47 2.21 1.66
N ILE A 95 -3.36 2.07 2.64
CA ILE A 95 -3.09 2.48 4.02
C ILE A 95 -2.24 1.41 4.69
N THR A 96 -2.76 0.17 4.73
CA THR A 96 -2.16 -0.91 5.52
C THR A 96 -0.79 -1.33 5.00
N LEU A 97 -0.59 -1.40 3.69
CA LEU A 97 0.68 -1.79 3.07
C LEU A 97 1.72 -0.67 3.12
N THR A 98 1.31 0.60 2.98
CA THR A 98 2.23 1.74 3.14
C THR A 98 2.75 1.81 4.57
N ASP A 99 1.86 1.70 5.56
CA ASP A 99 2.24 1.68 6.98
C ASP A 99 3.20 0.51 7.28
N HIS A 100 2.85 -0.70 6.81
CA HIS A 100 3.68 -1.88 6.98
C HIS A 100 5.08 -1.74 6.35
N ILE A 101 5.16 -1.30 5.08
CA ILE A 101 6.44 -1.12 4.39
C ILE A 101 7.27 -0.05 5.07
N HIS A 102 6.66 1.08 5.47
CA HIS A 102 7.38 2.13 6.19
C HIS A 102 8.06 1.58 7.46
N TYR A 103 7.30 0.88 8.31
CA TYR A 103 7.87 0.28 9.52
C TYR A 103 8.83 -0.89 9.22
N ALA A 104 8.66 -1.64 8.14
CA ALA A 104 9.63 -2.65 7.71
C ALA A 104 10.98 -2.01 7.35
N LEU A 105 10.95 -0.89 6.63
CA LEU A 105 12.15 -0.13 6.28
C LEU A 105 12.83 0.50 7.50
N VAL A 106 12.05 1.05 8.44
CA VAL A 106 12.56 1.57 9.71
C VAL A 106 13.27 0.46 10.50
N ARG A 107 12.62 -0.69 10.68
CA ARG A 107 13.19 -1.86 11.38
C ARG A 107 14.46 -2.37 10.70
N ALA A 108 14.46 -2.46 9.37
CA ALA A 108 15.63 -2.92 8.62
C ALA A 108 16.85 -1.99 8.81
N LYS A 109 16.64 -0.67 8.87
CA LYS A 109 17.70 0.30 9.17
C LYS A 109 18.25 0.17 10.59
N GLU A 110 17.42 -0.29 11.53
CA GLU A 110 17.82 -0.56 12.92
C GLU A 110 18.42 -1.97 13.09
N GLY A 111 18.45 -2.80 12.05
CA GLY A 111 18.91 -4.19 12.12
C GLY A 111 17.97 -5.10 12.91
N ILE A 112 16.70 -4.72 13.02
CA ILE A 112 15.67 -5.50 13.73
C ILE A 112 14.98 -6.41 12.72
N GLU A 113 15.16 -7.72 12.90
CA GLU A 113 14.40 -8.73 12.16
C GLU A 113 13.22 -9.22 12.98
N MET A 114 12.05 -9.34 12.34
CA MET A 114 10.89 -9.96 12.94
C MET A 114 10.66 -11.35 12.37
N PRO A 115 10.54 -12.38 13.24
CA PRO A 115 10.14 -13.69 12.79
C PRO A 115 8.68 -13.67 12.32
N ASN A 116 8.38 -14.40 11.25
CA ASN A 116 7.02 -14.67 10.83
C ASN A 116 6.66 -16.12 11.17
N PRO A 117 5.85 -16.38 12.22
CA PRO A 117 5.52 -17.73 12.67
C PRO A 117 4.64 -18.50 11.68
N LEU A 118 4.09 -17.82 10.66
CA LEU A 118 3.22 -18.41 9.64
C LEU A 118 3.87 -18.45 8.25
N LEU A 119 5.17 -18.22 8.12
CA LEU A 119 5.82 -18.12 6.82
C LEU A 119 5.61 -19.38 5.96
N LEU A 120 5.75 -20.57 6.54
CA LEU A 120 5.57 -21.84 5.82
C LEU A 120 4.11 -22.05 5.39
N GLU A 121 3.18 -21.67 6.26
CA GLU A 121 1.75 -21.73 6.03
C GLU A 121 1.35 -20.75 4.92
N THR A 122 1.91 -19.54 4.91
CA THR A 122 1.70 -18.57 3.84
C THR A 122 2.21 -19.10 2.50
N GLN A 123 3.40 -19.70 2.46
CA GLN A 123 3.93 -20.33 1.26
C GLN A 123 3.05 -21.49 0.76
N LYS A 124 2.51 -22.27 1.70
CA LYS A 124 1.71 -23.46 1.39
C LYS A 124 0.28 -23.11 0.95
N PHE A 125 -0.39 -22.20 1.65
CA PHE A 125 -1.81 -21.91 1.45
C PHE A 125 -2.07 -20.73 0.52
N TYR A 126 -1.11 -19.80 0.42
CA TYR A 126 -1.21 -18.59 -0.42
C TYR A 126 0.01 -18.47 -1.35
N PRO A 127 0.34 -19.50 -2.16
CA PRO A 127 1.56 -19.52 -2.96
C PRO A 127 1.62 -18.41 -4.02
N LYS A 128 0.46 -17.98 -4.53
CA LYS A 128 0.39 -16.92 -5.55
C LYS A 128 0.65 -15.55 -4.93
N GLU A 129 0.03 -15.27 -3.80
CA GLU A 129 0.19 -14.05 -3.03
C GLU A 129 1.61 -13.95 -2.48
N PHE A 130 2.19 -15.08 -2.02
CA PHE A 130 3.59 -15.14 -1.60
C PHE A 130 4.55 -14.85 -2.76
N ALA A 131 4.33 -15.41 -3.95
CA ALA A 131 5.16 -15.12 -5.12
C ALA A 131 5.06 -13.65 -5.57
N ALA A 132 3.86 -13.05 -5.49
CA ALA A 132 3.68 -11.62 -5.74
C ALA A 132 4.39 -10.76 -4.66
N ALA A 133 4.32 -11.18 -3.40
CA ALA A 133 5.01 -10.52 -2.29
C ALA A 133 6.55 -10.60 -2.42
N GLN A 134 7.11 -11.73 -2.87
CA GLN A 134 8.53 -11.84 -3.17
C GLN A 134 8.95 -10.85 -4.27
N ARG A 135 8.12 -10.67 -5.31
CA ARG A 135 8.36 -9.63 -6.32
C ARG A 135 8.24 -8.23 -5.73
N ALA A 136 7.32 -8.00 -4.80
CA ALA A 136 7.23 -6.72 -4.10
C ALA A 136 8.54 -6.35 -3.37
N LEU A 137 9.23 -7.32 -2.76
CA LEU A 137 10.55 -7.08 -2.16
C LEU A 137 11.60 -6.59 -3.17
N LEU A 138 11.55 -7.08 -4.41
CA LEU A 138 12.45 -6.62 -5.48
C LEU A 138 12.16 -5.17 -5.89
N PHE A 139 10.89 -4.74 -5.86
CA PHE A 139 10.53 -3.33 -6.08
C PHE A 139 11.06 -2.46 -4.94
N ILE A 140 10.92 -2.90 -3.69
CA ILE A 140 11.44 -2.20 -2.51
C ILE A 140 12.95 -2.04 -2.60
N GLU A 141 13.68 -3.12 -2.91
CA GLU A 141 15.14 -3.07 -3.05
C GLU A 141 15.56 -2.14 -4.19
N LYS A 142 14.91 -2.24 -5.35
CA LYS A 142 15.22 -1.43 -6.53
C LYS A 142 14.94 0.06 -6.33
N ASP A 143 13.78 0.40 -5.79
CA ASP A 143 13.31 1.78 -5.70
C ASP A 143 13.84 2.49 -4.45
N LEU A 144 14.03 1.76 -3.34
CA LEU A 144 14.37 2.34 -2.03
C LEU A 144 15.77 1.94 -1.53
N GLY A 145 16.45 1.01 -2.20
CA GLY A 145 17.81 0.61 -1.86
C GLY A 145 17.94 -0.20 -0.56
N VAL A 146 16.84 -0.77 -0.07
CA VAL A 146 16.80 -1.57 1.17
C VAL A 146 16.38 -3.00 0.83
N THR A 147 17.23 -3.96 1.13
CA THR A 147 16.91 -5.39 1.03
C THR A 147 16.18 -5.82 2.30
N LEU A 148 14.91 -6.21 2.16
CA LEU A 148 14.12 -6.77 3.26
C LEU A 148 14.23 -8.30 3.28
N PRO A 149 14.14 -8.94 4.47
CA PRO A 149 14.18 -10.39 4.57
C PRO A 149 12.92 -11.04 3.99
N GLU A 150 13.03 -12.32 3.62
CA GLU A 150 11.90 -13.10 3.06
C GLU A 150 10.70 -13.17 4.01
N THR A 151 10.91 -13.03 5.33
CA THR A 151 9.83 -12.98 6.32
C THR A 151 8.83 -11.85 6.05
N GLU A 152 9.29 -10.73 5.48
CA GLU A 152 8.43 -9.61 5.07
C GLU A 152 7.57 -9.97 3.84
N ALA A 153 8.02 -10.86 2.95
CA ALA A 153 7.15 -11.39 1.89
C ALA A 153 5.95 -12.15 2.46
N GLY A 154 6.13 -12.85 3.59
CA GLY A 154 5.02 -13.50 4.29
C GLY A 154 3.98 -12.49 4.81
N PHE A 155 4.42 -11.37 5.40
CA PHE A 155 3.51 -10.32 5.87
C PHE A 155 2.80 -9.59 4.73
N ILE A 156 3.53 -9.24 3.66
CA ILE A 156 2.95 -8.63 2.46
C ILE A 156 1.90 -9.56 1.84
N ALA A 157 2.17 -10.87 1.76
CA ALA A 157 1.19 -11.84 1.26
C ALA A 157 -0.10 -11.81 2.09
N PHE A 158 -0.03 -11.69 3.41
CA PHE A 158 -1.22 -11.50 4.23
C PHE A 158 -1.96 -10.21 3.90
N HIS A 159 -1.28 -9.07 3.69
CA HIS A 159 -1.95 -7.84 3.24
C HIS A 159 -2.73 -8.05 1.93
N ILE A 160 -2.15 -8.81 0.98
CA ILE A 160 -2.79 -9.15 -0.29
C ILE A 160 -4.05 -9.98 -0.04
N VAL A 161 -3.94 -11.07 0.73
CA VAL A 161 -5.05 -11.99 1.04
C VAL A 161 -6.19 -11.26 1.75
N ASN A 162 -5.89 -10.39 2.72
CA ASN A 162 -6.90 -9.59 3.42
C ASN A 162 -7.66 -8.68 2.45
N SER A 163 -6.89 -7.95 1.64
CA SER A 163 -7.43 -6.98 0.71
C SER A 163 -8.28 -7.62 -0.40
N SER A 164 -7.87 -8.77 -0.92
CA SER A 164 -8.60 -9.48 -1.99
C SER A 164 -9.90 -10.12 -1.51
N GLN A 165 -10.00 -10.47 -0.21
CA GLN A 165 -11.21 -11.01 0.39
C GLN A 165 -12.18 -9.93 0.90
N GLY A 166 -11.83 -8.64 0.77
CA GLY A 166 -12.59 -7.54 1.36
C GLY A 166 -12.63 -7.59 2.89
N ASN A 167 -11.64 -8.26 3.51
CA ASN A 167 -11.51 -8.36 4.96
C ASN A 167 -10.48 -7.33 5.42
N ASP A 168 -10.92 -6.31 6.16
CA ASP A 168 -10.03 -5.24 6.62
C ASP A 168 -9.22 -5.61 7.88
N ASN A 169 -9.32 -6.86 8.37
CA ASN A 169 -8.61 -7.31 9.57
C ASN A 169 -7.60 -8.43 9.31
N MET A 170 -6.31 -8.06 9.32
CA MET A 170 -5.19 -8.98 9.17
C MET A 170 -5.13 -10.07 10.24
N GLN A 171 -5.49 -9.75 11.48
CA GLN A 171 -5.47 -10.72 12.57
C GLN A 171 -6.44 -11.87 12.30
N THR A 172 -7.58 -11.59 11.69
CA THR A 172 -8.58 -12.60 11.36
C THR A 172 -8.03 -13.60 10.33
N THR A 173 -7.36 -13.13 9.28
CA THR A 173 -6.77 -14.02 8.26
C THR A 173 -5.61 -14.84 8.83
N MET A 174 -4.77 -14.25 9.69
CA MET A 174 -3.72 -15.00 10.39
C MET A 174 -4.31 -16.08 11.30
N GLN A 175 -5.34 -15.76 12.09
CA GLN A 175 -6.04 -16.73 12.95
C GLN A 175 -6.67 -17.87 12.14
N MET A 176 -7.31 -17.57 11.00
CA MET A 176 -7.85 -18.61 10.12
C MET A 176 -6.74 -19.52 9.61
N THR A 177 -5.60 -18.95 9.23
CA THR A 177 -4.43 -19.70 8.77
C THR A 177 -3.88 -20.61 9.88
N GLU A 178 -3.81 -20.11 11.12
CA GLU A 178 -3.43 -20.88 12.31
C GLU A 178 -4.38 -22.04 12.58
N ILE A 179 -5.70 -21.80 12.54
CA ILE A 179 -6.71 -22.85 12.75
C ILE A 179 -6.56 -23.96 11.70
N VAL A 180 -6.37 -23.59 10.43
CA VAL A 180 -6.19 -24.58 9.35
C VAL A 180 -4.90 -25.38 9.55
N ARG A 181 -3.81 -24.75 9.99
CA ARG A 181 -2.56 -25.44 10.33
C ARG A 181 -2.77 -26.47 11.44
N ASP A 182 -3.50 -26.12 12.50
CA ASP A 182 -3.66 -26.97 13.68
C ASP A 182 -4.60 -28.18 13.43
N ILE A 183 -5.35 -28.20 12.33
CA ILE A 183 -6.27 -29.28 11.94
C ILE A 183 -5.61 -30.28 10.96
N LEU A 184 -4.61 -29.85 10.18
CA LEU A 184 -3.93 -30.65 9.15
C LEU A 184 -2.72 -31.41 9.68
#